data_AF-A0A4Y3FV19-F1
#
_entry.id   AF-A0A4Y3FV19-F1
#
_cell.length_a   1.000
_cell.length_b   1.000
_cell.length_c   1.000
_cell.angle_alpha   90.00
_cell.angle_beta   90.00
_cell.angle_gamma   90.00
#
_symmetry.space_group_name_H-M   'P 1'
#
loop_
_entity.id
_entity.type
_entity.pdbx_description
1 polymer ?
#
loop_
_entity_poly.entity_id
_entity_poly.type
_entity_poly.pdbx_seq_one_letter_code
_entity_poly.pdbx_strand_id
1 'polypeptide(L)'
;MGSRVYLSEYKQFREDKKVKSVFMRYLGLEEKVKAGEKPKKRVLDRLDLKRSYRAGDVRLLWRIAMDLGLVEIIDGICCQKSFVEGPSPGKFLTVWAINRVINPESRTQLENWVPSTDLPLLAA
;
A
#
# COMPACT_ATOMS: atom_id res chain seq x y z
N MET A 1 -25.06 21.07 -39.98
CA MET A 1 -25.03 20.34 -38.70
C MET A 1 -23.80 19.45 -38.72
N GLY A 2 -22.72 19.86 -38.05
CA GLY A 2 -21.43 19.15 -38.10
C GLY A 2 -21.41 17.98 -37.12
N SER A 3 -21.41 16.74 -37.64
CA SER A 3 -21.28 15.53 -36.82
C SER A 3 -19.84 15.39 -36.32
N ARG A 4 -19.59 15.78 -35.07
CA ARG A 4 -18.30 15.55 -34.41
C ARG A 4 -18.21 14.09 -33.98
N VAL A 5 -17.24 13.36 -34.53
CA VAL A 5 -16.96 11.96 -34.20
C VAL A 5 -15.91 11.89 -33.11
N TYR A 6 -16.19 11.10 -32.07
CA TYR A 6 -15.35 10.95 -30.89
C TYR A 6 -14.80 9.53 -30.80
N LEU A 7 -13.53 9.39 -30.42
CA LEU A 7 -12.85 8.09 -30.33
C LEU A 7 -12.61 7.67 -28.87
N SER A 8 -12.79 6.38 -28.62
CA SER A 8 -12.57 5.74 -27.32
C SER A 8 -11.84 4.42 -27.49
N GLU A 9 -10.89 4.13 -26.60
CA GLU A 9 -10.10 2.89 -26.59
C GLU A 9 -10.76 1.87 -25.66
N TYR A 10 -11.02 0.67 -26.20
CA TYR A 10 -11.51 -0.49 -25.45
C TYR A 10 -10.50 -1.61 -25.54
N LYS A 11 -10.27 -2.30 -24.43
CA LYS A 11 -9.48 -3.54 -24.41
C LYS A 11 -10.43 -4.71 -24.18
N GLN A 12 -10.35 -5.70 -25.05
CA GLN A 12 -11.14 -6.92 -24.93
C GLN A 12 -10.28 -8.03 -24.34
N PHE A 13 -10.82 -8.73 -23.36
CA PHE A 13 -10.23 -9.95 -22.83
C PHE A 13 -11.29 -11.05 -22.74
N ARG A 14 -10.84 -12.29 -22.80
CA ARG A 14 -11.68 -13.47 -22.62
C ARG A 14 -11.46 -14.01 -21.22
N GLU A 15 -12.54 -14.08 -20.46
CA GLU A 15 -12.57 -14.69 -19.14
C GLU A 15 -13.75 -15.67 -19.17
N ASP A 16 -13.49 -16.95 -18.86
CA ASP A 16 -14.50 -18.02 -18.82
C ASP A 16 -15.41 -18.12 -20.05
N LYS A 17 -14.79 -18.18 -21.25
CA LYS A 17 -15.46 -18.29 -22.57
C LYS A 17 -16.38 -17.10 -22.94
N LYS A 18 -16.45 -16.04 -22.14
CA LYS A 18 -17.18 -14.80 -22.46
C LYS A 18 -16.19 -13.67 -22.77
N VAL A 19 -16.46 -12.93 -23.85
CA VAL A 19 -15.67 -11.74 -24.21
C VAL A 19 -16.17 -10.58 -23.35
N LYS A 20 -15.28 -10.02 -22.53
CA LYS A 20 -15.56 -8.79 -21.78
C LYS A 20 -14.76 -7.64 -22.40
N SER A 21 -15.45 -6.54 -22.69
CA SER A 21 -14.85 -5.28 -23.14
C SER A 21 -14.74 -4.34 -21.94
N VAL A 22 -13.52 -3.96 -21.59
CA VAL A 22 -13.28 -2.94 -20.56
C VAL A 22 -12.87 -1.65 -21.24
N PHE A 23 -13.62 -0.59 -20.90
CA PHE A 23 -13.31 0.77 -21.31
C PHE A 23 -11.97 1.17 -20.70
N MET A 24 -11.00 1.52 -21.55
CA MET A 24 -9.68 1.94 -21.08
C MET A 24 -9.64 3.45 -20.90
N ARG A 25 -9.93 4.21 -21.97
CA ARG A 25 -9.89 5.67 -21.93
C ARG A 25 -10.51 6.30 -23.18
N TYR A 26 -10.85 7.57 -23.01
CA TYR A 26 -11.30 8.42 -24.10
C TYR A 26 -10.11 9.06 -24.84
N LEU A 27 -10.08 8.94 -26.17
CA LEU A 27 -8.98 9.44 -27.00
C LEU A 27 -9.21 10.86 -27.53
N GLY A 28 -10.46 11.35 -27.56
CA GLY A 28 -10.80 12.70 -28.00
C GLY A 28 -11.45 12.74 -29.38
N LEU A 29 -11.51 13.95 -29.97
CA LEU A 29 -12.06 14.17 -31.30
C LEU A 29 -11.23 13.42 -32.35
N GLU A 30 -11.89 12.75 -33.30
CA GLU A 30 -11.21 11.98 -34.36
C GLU A 30 -10.19 12.83 -35.13
N GLU A 31 -10.51 14.10 -35.42
CA GLU A 31 -9.62 15.05 -36.10
C GLU A 31 -8.33 15.31 -35.33
N LYS A 32 -8.39 15.40 -33.99
CA LYS A 32 -7.22 15.65 -33.13
C LYS A 32 -6.35 14.41 -32.96
N VAL A 33 -6.97 13.23 -32.93
CA VAL A 33 -6.25 11.94 -32.85
C VAL A 33 -5.50 11.65 -34.16
N LYS A 34 -6.12 11.90 -35.33
CA LYS A 34 -5.46 11.77 -36.64
C LYS A 34 -4.31 12.77 -36.83
N ALA A 35 -4.41 13.96 -36.22
CA ALA A 35 -3.33 14.96 -36.21
C ALA A 35 -2.15 14.61 -35.29
N GLY A 36 -2.20 13.47 -34.57
CA GLY A 36 -1.12 13.02 -33.69
C GLY A 36 -1.03 13.74 -32.35
N GLU A 37 -2.03 14.55 -31.98
CA GLU A 37 -2.08 15.19 -30.66
C GLU A 37 -2.33 14.12 -29.60
N LYS A 38 -1.28 13.77 -28.85
CA LYS A 38 -1.39 12.85 -27.71
C LYS A 38 -2.24 13.53 -26.62
N PRO A 39 -3.23 12.83 -26.03
CA PRO A 39 -4.03 13.39 -24.95
C PRO A 39 -3.12 13.84 -23.80
N LYS A 40 -3.36 15.05 -23.27
CA LYS A 40 -2.60 15.60 -22.15
C LYS A 40 -2.69 14.63 -20.97
N LYS A 41 -1.58 13.96 -20.64
CA LYS A 41 -1.48 13.06 -19.47
C LYS A 41 -1.90 13.83 -18.23
N ARG A 42 -2.91 13.32 -17.49
CA ARG A 42 -3.36 13.96 -16.25
C ARG A 42 -2.25 13.82 -15.21
N VAL A 43 -2.15 14.78 -14.28
CA VAL A 43 -1.13 14.74 -13.22
C VAL A 43 -1.22 13.45 -12.41
N LEU A 44 -2.44 12.96 -12.19
CA LEU A 44 -2.71 11.69 -11.50
C LEU A 44 -2.20 10.46 -12.26
N ASP A 45 -2.12 10.50 -13.59
CA ASP A 45 -1.57 9.40 -14.40
C ASP A 45 -0.03 9.26 -14.23
N ARG A 46 0.61 10.21 -13.55
CA ARG A 46 2.05 10.18 -13.21
C ARG A 46 2.32 9.66 -11.79
N LEU A 47 1.28 9.52 -10.97
CA LEU A 47 1.43 9.03 -9.61
C LEU A 47 1.45 7.50 -9.65
N ASP A 48 2.63 6.93 -9.43
CA ASP A 48 2.79 5.49 -9.23
C ASP A 48 2.39 5.17 -7.78
N LEU A 49 1.08 4.99 -7.55
CA LEU A 49 0.52 4.61 -6.26
C LEU A 49 0.81 3.13 -5.98
N LYS A 50 2.10 2.78 -5.79
CA LYS A 50 2.54 1.39 -5.66
C LYS A 50 1.93 0.65 -4.47
N ARG A 51 1.52 1.36 -3.41
CA ARG A 51 0.73 0.83 -2.28
C ARG A 51 0.30 1.95 -1.35
N SER A 52 -0.93 1.84 -0.84
CA SER A 52 -1.36 2.61 0.33
C SER A 52 -0.97 1.83 1.58
N TYR A 53 -0.03 2.35 2.36
CA TYR A 53 0.33 1.78 3.65
C TYR A 53 -0.51 2.40 4.77
N ARG A 54 -0.92 1.58 5.74
CA ARG A 54 -1.56 2.10 6.96
C ARG A 54 -0.47 2.71 7.84
N ALA A 55 -0.37 4.03 7.78
CA ALA A 55 0.60 4.82 8.52
C ALA A 55 0.03 5.41 9.82
N GLY A 56 -1.21 5.91 9.83
CA GLY A 56 -1.70 6.81 10.88
C GLY A 56 -1.66 6.24 12.30
N ASP A 57 -2.58 5.32 12.59
CA ASP A 57 -2.70 4.62 13.87
C ASP A 57 -1.44 3.83 14.23
N VAL A 58 -0.90 3.10 13.26
CA VAL A 58 0.28 2.24 13.45
C VAL A 58 1.53 3.04 13.84
N ARG A 59 1.82 4.14 13.13
CA ARG A 59 3.02 4.95 13.37
C ARG A 59 2.90 5.75 14.67
N LEU A 60 1.69 6.20 15.02
CA LEU A 60 1.44 6.86 16.31
C LEU A 60 1.70 5.88 17.47
N LEU A 61 1.14 4.67 17.41
CA LEU A 61 1.34 3.66 18.45
C LEU A 61 2.80 3.21 18.54
N TRP A 62 3.50 3.08 17.41
CA TRP A 62 4.93 2.81 17.40
C TRP A 62 5.72 3.94 18.08
N ARG A 63 5.37 5.20 17.80
CA ARG A 63 6.04 6.34 18.42
C ARG A 63 5.83 6.36 19.94
N ILE A 64 4.61 6.14 20.40
CA ILE A 64 4.29 6.02 21.83
C ILE A 64 5.09 4.88 22.46
N ALA A 65 5.21 3.74 21.79
CA ALA A 65 5.97 2.61 22.30
C ALA A 65 7.47 2.92 22.45
N MET A 66 8.05 3.67 21.51
CA MET A 66 9.43 4.16 21.60
C MET A 66 9.60 5.18 22.73
N ASP A 67 8.67 6.13 22.87
CA ASP A 67 8.73 7.14 23.93
C ASP A 67 8.60 6.51 25.34
N LEU A 68 7.89 5.39 25.46
CA LEU A 68 7.79 4.59 26.68
C LEU A 68 8.99 3.64 26.91
N GLY A 69 9.89 3.50 25.93
CA GLY A 69 11.01 2.58 26.00
C GLY A 69 10.60 1.10 26.03
N LEU A 70 9.46 0.75 25.42
CA LEU A 70 8.90 -0.60 25.51
C LEU A 70 9.83 -1.66 24.93
N VAL A 71 10.48 -1.36 23.81
CA VAL A 71 11.40 -2.30 23.16
C VAL A 71 12.60 -2.58 24.06
N GLU A 72 13.18 -1.53 24.64
CA GLU A 72 14.34 -1.60 25.53
C GLU A 72 14.03 -2.34 26.82
N ILE A 73 12.84 -2.12 27.39
CA ILE A 73 12.37 -2.83 28.60
C ILE A 73 12.25 -4.33 28.30
N ILE A 74 11.58 -4.69 27.20
CA ILE A 74 11.36 -6.09 26.81
C ILE A 74 12.70 -6.76 26.48
N ASP A 75 13.56 -6.10 25.70
CA ASP A 75 14.89 -6.62 25.36
C ASP A 75 15.78 -6.75 26.59
N GLY A 76 15.67 -5.84 27.56
CA GLY A 76 16.36 -5.94 28.85
C GLY A 76 15.99 -7.20 29.63
N ILE A 77 14.73 -7.62 29.56
CA ILE A 77 14.23 -8.85 30.19
C ILE A 77 14.64 -10.09 29.39
N CYS A 78 14.46 -10.06 28.06
CA CYS A 78 14.64 -11.23 27.21
C CYS A 78 16.10 -11.52 26.84
N CYS A 79 16.90 -10.50 26.58
CA CYS A 79 18.21 -10.65 25.94
C CYS A 79 19.40 -10.29 26.84
N GLN A 80 19.19 -9.56 27.95
CA GLN A 80 20.22 -9.21 28.95
C GLN A 80 21.59 -8.78 28.37
N LYS A 81 21.62 -8.13 27.18
CA LYS A 81 22.81 -7.68 26.40
C LYS A 81 23.41 -8.66 25.38
N SER A 82 22.74 -9.74 25.04
CA SER A 82 23.12 -10.58 23.91
C SER A 82 22.83 -9.84 22.59
N PHE A 83 23.83 -9.72 21.71
CA PHE A 83 23.63 -9.17 20.38
C PHE A 83 22.70 -10.08 19.59
N VAL A 84 21.53 -9.58 19.20
CA VAL A 84 20.57 -10.32 18.36
C VAL A 84 20.76 -9.87 16.92
N GLU A 85 21.08 -10.82 16.05
CA GLU A 85 21.12 -10.58 14.60
C GLU A 85 19.68 -10.53 14.08
N GLY A 86 19.22 -9.35 13.64
CA GLY A 86 17.85 -9.12 13.16
C GLY A 86 16.95 -8.35 14.14
N PRO A 87 15.62 -8.34 13.92
CA PRO A 87 14.69 -7.63 14.78
C PRO A 87 14.68 -8.27 16.17
N SER A 88 14.90 -7.46 17.20
CA SER A 88 14.94 -7.93 18.58
C SER A 88 13.58 -8.46 19.07
N PRO A 89 13.55 -9.33 20.09
CA PRO A 89 12.30 -9.78 20.70
C PRO A 89 11.38 -8.64 21.14
N GLY A 90 11.94 -7.54 21.64
CA GLY A 90 11.24 -6.32 22.00
C GLY A 90 10.54 -5.68 20.80
N LYS A 91 11.20 -5.59 19.65
CA LYS A 91 10.56 -5.11 18.41
C LYS A 91 9.40 -6.01 17.99
N PHE A 92 9.59 -7.33 18.01
CA PHE A 92 8.53 -8.29 17.66
C PHE A 92 7.32 -8.20 18.58
N LEU A 93 7.55 -8.21 19.90
CA LEU A 93 6.48 -8.16 20.89
C LEU A 93 5.77 -6.80 20.89
N THR A 94 6.49 -5.72 20.61
CA THR A 94 5.89 -4.39 20.44
C THR A 94 5.00 -4.34 19.19
N VAL A 95 5.47 -4.85 18.06
CA VAL A 95 4.65 -4.99 16.84
C VAL A 95 3.40 -5.84 17.10
N TRP A 96 3.55 -6.92 17.87
CA TRP A 96 2.45 -7.79 18.28
C TRP A 96 1.41 -7.06 19.15
N ALA A 97 1.87 -6.25 20.11
CA ALA A 97 1.01 -5.44 20.95
C ALA A 97 0.23 -4.39 20.12
N ILE A 98 0.87 -3.72 19.18
CA ILE A 98 0.23 -2.75 18.29
C ILE A 98 -0.85 -3.43 17.43
N ASN A 99 -0.54 -4.60 16.87
CA ASN A 99 -1.52 -5.39 16.13
C ASN A 99 -2.75 -5.71 17.00
N ARG A 100 -2.53 -6.13 18.25
CA ARG A 100 -3.58 -6.46 19.22
C ARG A 100 -4.48 -5.25 19.55
N VAL A 101 -3.90 -4.05 19.65
CA VAL A 101 -4.64 -2.81 19.93
C VAL A 101 -5.51 -2.39 18.75
N ILE A 102 -4.98 -2.48 17.53
CA ILE A 102 -5.68 -2.06 16.31
C ILE A 102 -6.75 -3.08 15.90
N ASN A 103 -6.45 -4.37 16.04
CA ASN A 103 -7.35 -5.45 15.70
C ASN A 103 -7.31 -6.58 16.75
N PRO A 104 -8.10 -6.49 17.83
CA PRO A 104 -8.11 -7.45 18.92
C PRO A 104 -8.48 -8.89 18.50
N GLU A 105 -9.22 -9.02 17.39
CA GLU A 105 -9.62 -10.31 16.83
C GLU A 105 -8.56 -10.92 15.88
N SER A 106 -7.49 -10.18 15.57
CA SER A 106 -6.37 -10.73 14.80
C SER A 106 -5.65 -11.77 15.67
N ARG A 107 -5.99 -13.04 15.47
CA ARG A 107 -5.52 -14.14 16.33
C ARG A 107 -4.10 -14.61 16.03
N THR A 108 -3.55 -14.31 14.84
CA THR A 108 -2.16 -14.68 14.43
C THR A 108 -1.72 -14.11 13.08
N GLN A 109 -2.51 -13.27 12.39
CA GLN A 109 -2.26 -12.90 10.98
C GLN A 109 -1.19 -11.79 10.80
N LEU A 110 -0.18 -11.73 11.68
CA LEU A 110 0.86 -10.70 11.60
C LEU A 110 1.66 -10.75 10.31
N GLU A 111 1.94 -11.94 9.80
CA GLU A 111 2.69 -12.15 8.55
C GLU A 111 2.08 -11.41 7.36
N ASN A 112 0.74 -11.33 7.31
CA ASN A 112 0.00 -10.68 6.23
C ASN A 112 -0.27 -9.21 6.56
N TRP A 113 -0.41 -8.88 7.84
CA TRP A 113 -0.71 -7.52 8.29
C TRP A 113 0.52 -6.61 8.28
N VAL A 114 1.67 -7.07 8.78
CA VAL A 114 2.89 -6.26 8.89
C VAL A 114 3.32 -5.64 7.55
N PRO A 115 3.34 -6.37 6.41
CA PRO A 115 3.69 -5.81 5.10
C PRO A 115 2.71 -4.76 4.56
N SER A 116 1.50 -4.67 5.12
CA SER A 116 0.49 -3.67 4.76
C SER A 116 0.62 -2.35 5.55
N THR A 117 1.57 -2.30 6.49
CA THR A 117 1.82 -1.16 7.38
C THR A 117 3.21 -0.58 7.18
N ASP A 118 3.48 0.57 7.82
CA ASP A 118 4.82 1.18 7.84
C ASP A 118 5.80 0.48 8.80
N LEU A 119 5.37 -0.51 9.57
CA LEU A 119 6.21 -1.19 10.58
C LEU A 119 7.50 -1.79 10.03
N PRO A 120 7.55 -2.40 8.82
CA PRO A 120 8.81 -2.89 8.25
C PRO A 120 9.87 -1.80 8.06
N LEU A 121 9.46 -0.54 7.86
CA LEU A 121 10.37 0.60 7.74
C LEU A 121 10.78 1.13 9.12
N LEU A 122 9.88 1.05 10.11
CA LEU A 122 10.07 1.62 11.45
C LEU A 122 10.82 0.68 12.40
N ALA A 123 10.67 -0.64 12.22
CA ALA A 123 11.27 -1.68 13.06
C ALA A 123 12.50 -2.35 12.40
N ALA A 124 12.94 -1.84 11.23
CA ALA A 124 14.17 -2.28 10.55
C ALA A 124 15.40 -2.22 11.47
#